data_AF-A0A3C1PNK4-F1
#
_entry.id   AF-A0A3C1PNK4-F1
#
_cell.length_a   1.000
_cell.length_b   1.000
_cell.length_c   1.000
_cell.angle_alpha   90.00
_cell.angle_beta   90.00
_cell.angle_gamma   90.00
#
_symmetry.space_group_name_H-M   'P 1'
#
loop_
_entity.id
_entity.type
_entity.pdbx_description
1 polymer ?
#
loop_
_entity_poly.entity_id
_entity_poly.type
_entity_poly.pdbx_seq_one_letter_code
_entity_poly.pdbx_strand_id
1 'polypeptide(L)' 'MIAEALTYFTSPDADVLIILGTFGNEVDYDKPTTIKKYLEYVKDQKVHRNKIVKIEKAEGEKIKLVEIEKK' A
#
# COMPACT_ATOMS: atom_id res chain seq x y z
N MET A 1 14.51 -5.65 -5.17
CA MET A 1 14.86 -4.20 -4.99
C MET A 1 13.57 -3.37 -5.05
N ILE A 2 13.53 -2.12 -4.55
CA ILE A 2 12.31 -1.26 -4.67
C ILE A 2 11.87 -1.12 -6.14
N ALA A 3 12.83 -0.96 -7.07
CA ALA A 3 12.53 -0.83 -8.50
C ALA A 3 11.76 -2.00 -9.11
N GLU A 4 12.03 -3.23 -8.65
CA GLU A 4 11.34 -4.44 -9.12
C GLU A 4 9.90 -4.47 -8.60
N ALA A 5 9.69 -4.16 -7.32
CA ALA A 5 8.35 -4.07 -6.74
C ALA A 5 7.47 -3.01 -7.44
N LEU A 6 8.06 -1.88 -7.87
CA LEU A 6 7.34 -0.83 -8.59
C LEU A 6 6.81 -1.27 -9.97
N THR A 7 7.37 -2.33 -10.58
CA THR A 7 6.93 -2.82 -11.89
C THR A 7 5.53 -3.44 -11.86
N TYR A 8 5.08 -3.90 -10.70
CA TYR A 8 3.74 -4.44 -10.49
C TYR A 8 2.65 -3.36 -10.43
N PHE A 9 3.04 -2.09 -10.31
CA PHE A 9 2.11 -0.97 -10.17
C PHE A 9 1.93 -0.22 -11.50
N THR A 10 0.79 0.45 -11.64
CA THR A 10 0.49 1.31 -12.80
C THR A 10 1.53 2.40 -12.96
N SER A 11 1.97 2.99 -11.84
CA SER A 11 3.06 3.94 -11.74
C SER A 11 3.64 3.97 -10.32
N PRO A 12 4.80 4.62 -10.10
CA PRO A 12 5.33 4.87 -8.75
C PRO A 12 4.43 5.73 -7.85
N ASP A 13 3.43 6.37 -8.44
CA ASP A 13 2.45 7.23 -7.78
C ASP A 13 1.14 6.50 -7.47
N ALA A 14 1.07 5.18 -7.69
CA ALA A 14 -0.07 4.37 -7.30
C ALA A 14 -0.38 4.52 -5.81
N ASP A 15 -1.66 4.61 -5.48
CA ASP A 15 -2.13 4.98 -4.15
C ASP A 15 -1.94 3.83 -3.16
N VAL A 16 -1.50 4.18 -1.95
CA VAL A 16 -1.44 3.28 -0.80
C VAL A 16 -2.22 3.90 0.35
N LEU A 17 -3.22 3.15 0.82
CA LEU A 17 -4.05 3.51 1.96
C LEU A 17 -3.65 2.65 3.15
N ILE A 18 -3.39 3.28 4.29
CA ILE A 18 -2.99 2.58 5.52
C ILE A 18 -4.17 2.60 6.48
N ILE A 19 -4.72 1.44 6.79
CA ILE A 19 -5.82 1.27 7.74
C ILE A 19 -5.26 1.45 9.15
N LEU A 20 -5.83 2.41 9.89
CA LEU A 20 -5.55 2.67 11.30
C LEU A 20 -6.45 1.85 12.22
N GLY A 21 -7.69 1.61 11.78
CA GLY A 21 -8.65 0.80 12.51
C GLY A 21 -9.95 0.64 11.75
N THR A 22 -10.72 -0.38 12.13
CA THR A 22 -12.03 -0.66 11.58
C THR A 22 -13.06 -0.59 12.71
N PHE A 23 -14.03 0.31 12.58
CA PHE A 23 -15.10 0.51 13.56
C PHE A 23 -16.44 0.15 12.92
N GLY A 24 -16.86 -1.10 13.10
CA GLY A 24 -18.06 -1.62 12.44
C GLY A 24 -17.89 -1.67 10.93
N ASN A 25 -18.66 -0.85 10.20
CA ASN A 25 -18.62 -0.76 8.73
C ASN A 25 -17.73 0.37 8.21
N GLU A 26 -17.13 1.17 9.10
CA GLU A 26 -16.28 2.30 8.74
C GLU A 26 -14.80 1.93 8.92
N VAL A 27 -14.01 2.20 7.90
CA VAL A 27 -12.55 1.98 7.90
C VAL A 27 -11.88 3.34 8.00
N ASP A 28 -11.09 3.53 9.05
CA ASP A 28 -10.30 4.74 9.22
C ASP A 28 -8.92 4.56 8.59
N TYR A 29 -8.51 5.55 7.80
CA TYR A 29 -7.27 5.53 7.05
C TYR A 29 -6.34 6.62 7.55
N ASP A 30 -5.06 6.29 7.65
CA ASP A 30 -3.99 7.27 7.79
C ASP A 30 -3.90 8.14 6.53
N LYS A 31 -3.01 9.12 6.57
CA LYS A 31 -2.70 9.97 5.43
C LYS A 31 -2.40 9.13 4.18
N PRO A 32 -3.08 9.38 3.05
CA PRO A 32 -2.79 8.69 1.81
C PRO A 32 -1.34 8.92 1.36
N THR A 33 -0.71 7.88 0.84
CA THR A 33 0.67 7.91 0.36
C THR A 33 0.80 7.19 -0.98
N THR A 34 1.98 7.22 -1.59
CA THR A 34 2.25 6.48 -2.83
C THR A 34 3.05 5.22 -2.56
N ILE A 35 2.94 4.24 -3.46
CA ILE A 35 3.67 2.98 -3.35
C ILE A 35 5.17 3.19 -3.23
N LYS A 36 5.75 4.15 -3.96
CA LYS A 36 7.18 4.47 -3.87
C LYS A 36 7.56 4.88 -2.44
N LYS A 37 6.85 5.86 -1.87
CA LYS A 37 7.10 6.35 -0.51
C LYS A 37 6.88 5.27 0.53
N TYR A 38 5.86 4.43 0.34
CA TYR A 38 5.58 3.32 1.23
C TYR A 38 6.69 2.25 1.19
N LEU A 39 7.18 1.86 0.01
CA LEU A 39 8.28 0.91 -0.12
C LEU A 39 9.60 1.46 0.45
N GLU A 40 9.84 2.75 0.31
CA GLU A 40 10.97 3.45 0.97
C GLU A 40 10.81 3.40 2.49
N TYR A 41 9.63 3.71 3.02
CA TYR A 41 9.33 3.57 4.46
C TYR A 41 9.53 2.14 4.96
N VAL A 42 9.04 1.13 4.24
CA VAL A 42 9.18 -0.29 4.63
C VAL A 42 10.64 -0.72 4.62
N LYS A 43 11.44 -0.26 3.64
CA LYS A 43 12.87 -0.56 3.58
C LYS A 43 13.60 -0.07 4.84
N ASP A 44 13.20 1.07 5.39
CA ASP A 44 13.80 1.63 6.60
C ASP A 44 13.27 0.97 7.88
N GLN A 45 12.10 0.32 7.82
CA GLN A 45 11.51 -0.44 8.91
C GLN A 45 12.19 -1.81 9.01
N LYS A 46 12.96 -2.03 10.09
CA LYS A 46 13.58 -3.34 10.37
C LYS A 46 12.58 -4.46 10.71
N VAL A 47 11.28 -4.16 10.74
CA VAL A 47 10.21 -5.08 11.16
C VAL A 47 9.08 -5.05 10.13
N HIS A 48 8.80 -6.20 9.51
CA HIS A 48 7.73 -6.34 8.51
C HIS A 48 6.43 -6.80 9.20
N ARG A 49 5.62 -5.86 9.70
CA ARG A 49 4.33 -6.18 10.34
C ARG A 49 3.11 -5.77 9.52
N ASN A 50 3.30 -5.30 8.29
CA ASN A 50 2.20 -4.78 7.49
C ASN A 50 1.49 -5.93 6.78
N LYS A 51 0.16 -5.97 6.87
CA LYS A 51 -0.71 -6.94 6.22
C LYS A 51 -1.38 -6.27 5.02
N ILE A 52 -1.35 -6.89 3.86
CA ILE A 52 -2.14 -6.43 2.71
C ILE A 52 -3.59 -6.84 2.95
N VAL A 53 -4.50 -5.87 2.91
CA VAL A 53 -5.94 -6.08 3.09
C VAL A 53 -6.65 -6.16 1.74
N LYS A 54 -6.29 -5.26 0.82
CA LYS A 54 -6.92 -5.19 -0.50
C LYS A 54 -5.92 -4.73 -1.56
N ILE A 55 -6.11 -5.24 -2.77
CA ILE A 55 -5.38 -4.81 -3.97
C ILE A 55 -6.41 -4.51 -5.05
N GLU A 56 -6.39 -3.29 -5.58
CA GLU A 56 -7.18 -2.90 -6.74
C GLU A 56 -6.28 -2.78 -7.96
N LYS A 57 -6.68 -3.43 -9.05
CA LYS A 57 -5.97 -3.40 -10.33
C LYS A 57 -6.65 -2.42 -11.29
N ALA A 58 -5.87 -1.86 -12.22
CA ALA A 58 -6.41 -1.07 -13.33
C ALA A 58 -7.05 -1.96 -14.40
N GLU A 59 -7.41 -1.42 -15.58
CA GLU A 59 -7.80 -2.20 -16.78
C GLU A 59 -6.62 -3.03 -17.32
N GLY A 60 -6.15 -4.00 -16.53
CA GLY A 60 -4.98 -4.84 -16.76
C GLY A 60 -4.51 -5.53 -15.48
N GLU A 61 -3.29 -6.08 -15.49
CA GLU A 61 -2.75 -6.80 -14.33
C GLU A 61 -2.03 -5.90 -13.31
N LYS A 62 -1.84 -4.61 -13.68
CA LYS A 62 -1.12 -3.65 -12.86
C LYS A 62 -1.96 -3.14 -11.70
N ILE A 63 -1.32 -2.98 -10.55
CA ILE A 63 -1.92 -2.51 -9.32
C ILE A 63 -2.04 -0.98 -9.36
N LYS A 64 -3.25 -0.47 -9.12
CA LYS A 64 -3.53 0.96 -9.03
C LYS A 64 -3.61 1.43 -7.57
N LEU A 65 -4.12 0.59 -6.68
CA LEU A 65 -4.29 0.93 -5.27
C LEU A 65 -4.05 -0.30 -4.38
N VAL A 66 -3.43 -0.08 -3.22
CA VAL A 66 -3.26 -1.11 -2.18
C VAL A 66 -3.70 -0.56 -0.83
N GLU A 67 -4.52 -1.34 -0.14
CA GLU A 67 -4.87 -1.09 1.26
C GLU A 67 -4.03 -2.01 2.16
N ILE A 68 -3.40 -1.43 3.17
CA ILE A 68 -2.55 -2.14 4.12
C ILE A 68 -2.99 -1.86 5.55
N GLU A 69 -2.88 -2.86 6.42
CA GLU A 69 -3.12 -2.75 7.86
C GLU A 69 -1.78 -2.93 8.59
N LYS A 70 -1.44 -1.98 9.48
CA LYS A 70 -0.24 -2.09 10.35
C LYS A 70 -0.57 -3.01 11.53
N LYS A 71 0.27 -4.01 11.82
CA LYS A 71 0.20 -4.83 13.05
C LYS A 71 1.31 -4.52 14.04
#